data_AF-A0A7X8W2E1-F1
#
_entry.id   AF-A0A7X8W2E1-F1
#
_cell.length_a   1.000
_cell.length_b   1.000
_cell.length_c   1.000
_cell.angle_alpha   90.00
_cell.angle_beta   90.00
_cell.angle_gamma   90.00
#
_symmetry.space_group_name_H-M   'P 1'
#
loop_
_entity.id
_entity.type
_entity.pdbx_description
1 polymer ?
#
loop_
_entity_poly.entity_id
_entity_poly.type
_entity_poly.pdbx_seq_one_letter_code
_entity_poly.pdbx_strand_id
1 'polypeptide(L)'
;MEKEEIDFLKEKEEKMNGKITFRSFATWFASNTGIIREHGVIFYKINDVCYYEDFEHRNTILGIPMPETKWEKENPYKKYESCFEIANVASIFQVKQSLARKIAELGLTTPSPKANMVDKVISKLVTQIVLNTGEILFMELIDYKKLENLVSNT
;
A
#
# COMPACT_ATOMS: atom_id res chain seq x y z
N MET A 1 -12.04 12.10 10.55
CA MET A 1 -11.81 10.86 9.77
C MET A 1 -12.71 10.76 8.53
N GLU A 2 -14.03 10.52 8.62
CA GLU A 2 -14.85 10.33 7.40
C GLU A 2 -14.92 11.55 6.46
N LYS A 3 -15.04 12.77 6.99
CA LYS A 3 -15.11 13.99 6.16
C LYS A 3 -13.77 14.32 5.49
N GLU A 4 -12.66 14.19 6.21
CA GLU A 4 -11.32 14.46 5.69
C GLU A 4 -10.94 13.47 4.58
N GLU A 5 -11.31 12.19 4.72
CA GLU A 5 -11.12 11.19 3.67
C GLU A 5 -11.96 11.51 2.43
N ILE A 6 -13.22 11.92 2.60
CA ILE A 6 -14.10 12.30 1.48
C ILE A 6 -13.55 13.52 0.75
N ASP A 7 -13.15 14.56 1.47
CA ASP A 7 -12.62 15.79 0.89
C ASP A 7 -11.28 15.52 0.17
N PHE A 8 -10.42 14.69 0.75
CA PHE A 8 -9.19 14.21 0.12
C PHE A 8 -9.44 13.45 -1.19
N LEU A 9 -10.40 12.52 -1.21
CA LEU A 9 -10.69 11.74 -2.42
C LEU A 9 -11.26 12.62 -3.53
N LYS A 10 -12.11 13.59 -3.20
CA LYS A 10 -12.63 14.58 -4.16
C LYS A 10 -11.52 15.44 -4.76
N GLU A 11 -10.61 15.92 -3.94
CA GLU A 11 -9.44 16.68 -4.41
C GLU A 11 -8.64 15.87 -5.44
N LYS A 12 -8.46 14.56 -5.20
CA LYS A 12 -7.75 13.67 -6.13
C LYS A 12 -8.52 13.45 -7.44
N GLU A 13 -9.84 13.26 -7.38
CA GLU A 13 -10.68 13.13 -8.56
C GLU A 13 -10.63 14.39 -9.44
N GLU A 14 -10.69 15.57 -8.82
CA GLU A 14 -10.59 16.87 -9.51
C GLU A 14 -9.20 17.05 -10.13
N LYS A 15 -8.14 16.81 -9.35
CA LYS A 15 -6.75 16.98 -9.80
C LYS A 15 -6.38 16.06 -10.95
N MET A 16 -6.87 14.82 -10.94
CA MET A 16 -6.55 13.80 -11.94
C MET A 16 -7.57 13.70 -13.07
N ASN A 17 -8.60 14.56 -13.06
CA ASN A 17 -9.69 14.60 -14.05
C ASN A 17 -10.30 13.22 -14.32
N GLY A 18 -10.64 12.49 -13.26
CA GLY A 18 -11.19 11.15 -13.35
C GLY A 18 -11.85 10.71 -12.06
N LYS A 19 -12.70 9.69 -12.12
CA LYS A 19 -13.40 9.17 -10.94
C LYS A 19 -12.63 8.04 -10.29
N ILE A 20 -12.65 8.01 -8.97
CA ILE A 20 -12.15 6.91 -8.19
C ILE A 20 -13.13 5.75 -8.32
N THR A 21 -12.69 4.68 -8.98
CA THR A 21 -13.52 3.48 -9.24
C THR A 21 -13.24 2.36 -8.26
N PHE A 22 -12.12 2.44 -7.55
CA PHE A 22 -11.75 1.54 -6.47
C PHE A 22 -10.96 2.30 -5.42
N ARG A 23 -11.19 2.01 -4.14
CA ARG A 23 -10.38 2.49 -3.03
C ARG A 23 -10.25 1.42 -1.96
N SER A 24 -9.11 1.41 -1.29
CA SER A 24 -8.82 0.57 -0.15
C SER A 24 -7.81 1.26 0.76
N PHE A 25 -7.62 0.70 1.93
CA PHE A 25 -6.63 1.15 2.90
C PHE A 25 -5.69 -0.02 3.18
N ALA A 26 -4.39 0.25 3.11
CA ALA A 26 -3.37 -0.69 3.51
C ALA A 26 -2.85 -0.34 4.91
N THR A 27 -3.00 -1.26 5.84
CA THR A 27 -2.47 -1.11 7.21
C THR A 27 -0.96 -1.37 7.29
N TRP A 28 -0.38 -1.91 6.23
CA TRP A 28 1.05 -2.13 6.06
C TRP A 28 1.40 -2.09 4.57
N PHE A 29 2.52 -1.46 4.24
CA PHE A 29 3.03 -1.36 2.88
C PHE A 29 4.54 -1.63 2.85
N ALA A 30 5.01 -2.30 1.80
CA ALA A 30 6.42 -2.36 1.48
C ALA A 30 6.69 -2.47 -0.03
N SER A 31 7.90 -2.11 -0.44
CA SER A 31 8.42 -2.32 -1.79
C SER A 31 9.83 -2.92 -1.73
N ASN A 32 10.20 -3.72 -2.73
CA ASN A 32 11.58 -4.21 -2.88
C ASN A 32 12.61 -3.09 -3.16
N THR A 33 12.18 -1.82 -3.24
CA THR A 33 13.06 -0.65 -3.29
C THR A 33 13.51 -0.16 -1.91
N GLY A 34 13.16 -0.88 -0.82
CA GLY A 34 13.55 -0.55 0.55
C GLY A 34 12.54 0.33 1.30
N ILE A 35 11.39 0.61 0.70
CA ILE A 35 10.30 1.34 1.36
C ILE A 35 9.51 0.37 2.22
N ILE A 36 9.34 0.71 3.50
CA ILE A 36 8.45 0.01 4.44
C ILE A 36 7.64 1.07 5.19
N ARG A 37 6.34 0.84 5.32
CA ARG A 37 5.40 1.66 6.10
C ARG A 37 4.58 0.75 6.99
N GLU A 38 4.71 0.98 8.30
CA GLU A 38 3.93 0.28 9.32
C GLU A 38 2.54 0.89 9.52
N HIS A 39 2.26 2.03 8.87
CA HIS A 39 1.07 2.82 9.07
C HIS A 39 0.50 3.32 7.74
N GLY A 40 -0.84 3.45 7.74
CA GLY A 40 -1.76 3.76 6.66
C GLY A 40 -1.22 4.27 5.33
N VAL A 41 -1.45 3.45 4.29
CA VAL A 41 -1.37 3.87 2.89
C VAL A 41 -2.77 3.81 2.29
N ILE A 42 -3.26 4.92 1.75
CA ILE A 42 -4.49 4.91 0.95
C ILE A 42 -4.12 4.39 -0.44
N PHE A 43 -4.92 3.47 -0.95
CA PHE A 43 -4.79 2.89 -2.28
C PHE A 43 -6.07 3.17 -3.07
N TYR A 44 -5.96 3.67 -4.29
CA TYR A 44 -7.13 3.99 -5.12
C TYR A 44 -6.84 3.86 -6.61
N LYS A 45 -7.89 3.71 -7.41
CA LYS A 45 -7.82 3.63 -8.87
C LYS A 45 -8.58 4.78 -9.51
N ILE A 46 -7.91 5.49 -10.41
CA ILE A 46 -8.53 6.44 -11.34
C ILE A 46 -8.17 5.97 -12.74
N ASN A 47 -9.17 5.80 -13.61
CA ASN A 47 -8.99 5.20 -14.94
C ASN A 47 -8.24 3.86 -14.81
N ASP A 48 -7.16 3.62 -15.54
CA ASP A 48 -6.38 2.36 -15.48
C ASP A 48 -5.10 2.45 -14.63
N VAL A 49 -5.02 3.46 -13.77
CA VAL A 49 -3.88 3.71 -12.89
C VAL A 49 -4.27 3.51 -11.43
N CYS A 50 -3.48 2.70 -10.73
CA CYS A 50 -3.54 2.51 -9.30
C CYS A 50 -2.54 3.44 -8.61
N TYR A 51 -3.03 4.27 -7.69
CA TYR A 51 -2.28 5.21 -6.90
C TYR A 51 -2.19 4.74 -5.45
N TYR A 52 -1.09 5.07 -4.79
CA TYR A 52 -0.90 4.79 -3.38
C TYR A 52 -0.06 5.89 -2.72
N GLU A 53 -0.52 6.31 -1.55
CA GLU A 53 0.15 7.36 -0.77
C GLU A 53 0.02 7.16 0.73
N ASP A 54 1.11 7.45 1.44
CA ASP A 54 1.12 7.44 2.91
C ASP A 54 0.69 8.81 3.48
N PHE A 55 0.39 8.79 4.78
CA PHE A 55 0.00 9.98 5.54
C PHE A 55 0.95 10.19 6.71
N GLU A 56 1.14 11.46 7.07
CA GLU A 56 1.89 11.81 8.27
C GLU A 56 1.14 11.25 9.48
N HIS A 57 1.72 10.25 10.13
CA HIS A 57 1.18 9.76 11.39
C HIS A 57 1.65 10.68 12.51
N ARG A 58 0.73 11.49 13.06
CA ARG A 58 0.99 12.24 14.28
C ARG A 58 0.64 11.38 15.48
N ASN A 59 1.62 11.17 16.36
CA ASN A 59 1.37 10.52 17.64
C ASN A 59 0.34 11.35 18.44
N THR A 60 -0.78 10.72 18.79
CA THR A 60 -1.79 11.33 19.67
C THR A 60 -2.05 10.43 20.87
N ILE A 61 -2.22 11.02 22.05
CA ILE A 61 -2.70 10.33 23.24
C ILE A 61 -4.06 10.92 23.59
N LEU A 62 -5.11 10.10 23.61
CA LEU A 62 -6.49 10.55 23.84
C LEU A 62 -6.93 11.69 22.89
N GLY A 63 -6.42 11.70 21.65
CA GLY A 63 -6.71 12.75 20.66
C GLY A 63 -5.90 14.03 20.82
N ILE A 64 -4.98 14.10 21.78
CA ILE A 64 -4.07 15.24 21.98
C ILE A 64 -2.78 14.98 21.22
N PRO A 65 -2.37 15.85 20.28
CA PRO A 65 -1.08 15.75 19.59
C PRO A 65 0.08 15.77 20.57
N MET A 66 0.95 14.77 20.49
CA MET A 66 2.16 14.71 21.29
C MET A 66 3.26 15.57 20.65
N PRO A 67 4.15 16.18 21.45
CA PRO A 67 5.35 16.80 20.91
C PRO A 67 6.20 15.79 20.15
N GLU A 68 6.72 16.18 19.00
CA GLU A 68 7.66 15.38 18.23
C GLU A 68 8.90 15.03 19.08
N THR A 69 9.28 13.76 19.03
CA THR A 69 10.51 13.25 19.61
C THR A 69 11.73 13.81 18.89
N LYS A 70 12.91 13.71 19.52
CA LYS A 70 14.18 14.13 18.91
C LYS A 70 14.45 13.39 17.58
N TRP A 71 14.11 12.10 17.51
CA TRP A 71 14.30 11.30 16.30
C TRP A 71 13.37 11.75 15.17
N GLU A 72 12.11 12.06 15.45
CA GLU A 72 11.15 12.57 14.45
C GLU A 72 11.58 13.93 13.89
N LYS A 73 12.15 14.80 14.73
CA LYS A 73 12.72 16.08 14.28
C LYS A 73 13.93 15.92 13.37
N GLU A 74 14.78 14.93 13.67
CA GLU A 74 15.97 14.62 12.87
C GLU A 74 15.61 13.82 11.59
N ASN A 75 14.45 13.18 11.56
CA ASN A 75 13.95 12.37 10.45
C ASN A 75 12.53 12.83 10.06
N PRO A 76 12.39 14.05 9.52
CA PRO A 76 11.07 14.60 9.21
C PRO A 76 10.33 13.71 8.22
N TYR A 77 9.02 13.59 8.43
CA TYR A 77 8.13 12.82 7.57
C TYR A 77 8.29 13.27 6.11
N LYS A 78 8.56 12.32 5.22
CA LYS A 78 8.59 12.53 3.78
C LYS A 78 7.44 11.75 3.17
N LYS A 79 6.45 12.49 2.69
CA LYS A 79 5.32 11.91 1.96
C LYS A 79 5.85 11.06 0.82
N TYR A 80 5.35 9.84 0.76
CA TYR A 80 5.55 8.88 -0.31
C TYR A 80 4.24 8.75 -1.08
N GLU A 81 4.30 9.10 -2.36
CA GLU A 81 3.19 9.01 -3.31
C GLU A 81 3.73 8.39 -4.58
N SER A 82 3.07 7.35 -5.07
CA SER A 82 3.45 6.66 -6.29
C SER A 82 2.24 6.00 -6.95
N CYS A 83 2.44 5.46 -8.15
CA CYS A 83 1.38 4.81 -8.91
C CYS A 83 1.94 3.75 -9.87
N PHE A 84 1.05 2.88 -10.34
CA PHE A 84 1.33 1.95 -11.43
C PHE A 84 0.09 1.76 -12.30
N GLU A 85 0.30 1.48 -13.58
CA GLU A 85 -0.77 1.07 -14.50
C GLU A 85 -1.16 -0.39 -14.26
N ILE A 86 -2.45 -0.70 -14.30
CA ILE A 86 -2.94 -2.07 -14.10
C ILE A 86 -2.38 -3.02 -15.17
N ALA A 87 -2.21 -2.54 -16.40
CA ALA A 87 -1.59 -3.28 -17.49
C ALA A 87 -0.13 -3.69 -17.18
N ASN A 88 0.53 -3.03 -16.23
CA ASN A 88 1.88 -3.38 -15.79
C ASN A 88 1.90 -4.45 -14.69
N VAL A 89 0.76 -4.94 -14.20
CA VAL A 89 0.72 -5.99 -13.19
C VAL A 89 0.99 -7.34 -13.84
N ALA A 90 2.15 -7.92 -13.53
CA ALA A 90 2.55 -9.25 -13.99
C ALA A 90 1.84 -10.36 -13.20
N SER A 91 1.68 -10.17 -11.88
CA SER A 91 0.97 -11.11 -11.03
C SER A 91 0.52 -10.46 -9.72
N ILE A 92 -0.58 -10.99 -9.17
CA ILE A 92 -1.13 -10.57 -7.88
C ILE A 92 -1.61 -11.78 -7.09
N PHE A 93 -1.17 -11.91 -5.84
CA PHE A 93 -1.63 -12.98 -4.92
C PHE A 93 -1.17 -12.71 -3.49
N GLN A 94 -1.78 -13.41 -2.52
CA GLN A 94 -1.35 -13.31 -1.12
C GLN A 94 -0.07 -14.09 -0.82
N VAL A 95 0.78 -13.51 0.03
CA VAL A 95 2.05 -14.07 0.52
C VAL A 95 2.20 -13.82 2.02
N LYS A 96 3.14 -14.50 2.69
CA LYS A 96 3.46 -14.22 4.10
C LYS A 96 4.09 -12.84 4.25
N GLN A 97 3.60 -12.05 5.21
CA GLN A 97 4.18 -10.74 5.51
C GLN A 97 5.65 -10.85 5.94
N SER A 98 6.03 -11.90 6.67
CA SER A 98 7.43 -12.10 7.10
C SER A 98 8.40 -12.25 5.93
N LEU A 99 7.97 -12.90 4.84
CA LEU A 99 8.77 -13.03 3.63
C LEU A 99 8.77 -11.72 2.82
N ALA A 100 7.61 -11.05 2.72
CA ALA A 100 7.49 -9.74 2.09
C ALA A 100 8.43 -8.71 2.73
N ARG A 101 8.45 -8.65 4.07
CA ARG A 101 9.36 -7.80 4.84
C ARG A 101 10.82 -8.11 4.53
N LYS A 102 11.21 -9.39 4.55
CA LYS A 102 12.57 -9.81 4.21
C LYS A 102 12.98 -9.37 2.80
N ILE A 103 12.07 -9.48 1.83
CA ILE A 103 12.32 -9.04 0.45
C ILE A 103 12.55 -7.52 0.40
N ALA A 104 11.71 -6.75 1.07
CA ALA A 104 11.83 -5.29 1.13
C ALA A 104 13.12 -4.83 1.82
N GLU A 105 13.46 -5.40 2.98
CA GLU A 105 14.65 -5.06 3.75
C GLU A 105 15.95 -5.39 3.01
N LEU A 106 15.98 -6.49 2.27
CA LEU A 106 17.17 -6.96 1.54
C LEU A 106 17.20 -6.52 0.08
N GLY A 107 16.18 -5.81 -0.40
CA GLY A 107 16.08 -5.37 -1.80
C GLY A 107 16.03 -6.52 -2.81
N LEU A 108 15.40 -7.64 -2.45
CA LEU A 108 15.38 -8.82 -3.32
C LEU A 108 14.43 -8.61 -4.51
N THR A 109 14.86 -9.04 -5.69
CA THR A 109 14.06 -8.98 -6.93
C THR A 109 13.25 -10.25 -7.17
N THR A 110 13.44 -11.28 -6.35
CA THR A 110 12.69 -12.54 -6.46
C THR A 110 11.39 -12.41 -5.65
N PRO A 111 10.21 -12.61 -6.28
CA PRO A 111 8.94 -12.56 -5.57
C PRO A 111 8.79 -13.67 -4.51
N SER A 112 8.02 -13.37 -3.48
CA SER A 112 7.65 -14.34 -2.45
C SER A 112 6.72 -15.41 -3.03
N PRO A 113 6.84 -16.68 -2.60
CA PRO A 113 5.91 -17.73 -3.00
C PRO A 113 4.49 -17.44 -2.49
N LYS A 114 3.49 -17.85 -3.29
CA LYS A 114 2.07 -17.74 -2.94
C LYS A 114 1.78 -18.49 -1.63
N ALA A 115 1.02 -17.84 -0.75
CA ALA A 115 0.59 -18.42 0.51
C ALA A 115 -0.27 -19.67 0.27
N ASN A 116 0.07 -20.76 0.94
CA ASN A 116 -0.68 -22.00 0.89
C ASN A 116 -1.85 -22.00 1.92
N MET A 117 -2.58 -23.11 2.02
CA MET A 117 -3.71 -23.22 2.96
C MET A 117 -3.31 -23.11 4.43
N VAL A 118 -2.14 -23.64 4.80
CA VAL A 118 -1.64 -23.57 6.18
C VAL A 118 -1.29 -22.12 6.53
N ASP A 119 -0.61 -21.42 5.62
CA ASP A 119 -0.20 -20.04 5.79
C ASP A 119 -1.40 -19.11 6.05
N LYS A 120 -2.53 -19.37 5.36
CA LYS A 120 -3.79 -18.63 5.56
C LYS A 120 -4.37 -18.75 6.97
N VAL A 121 -3.97 -19.77 7.73
CA VAL A 121 -4.45 -20.00 9.11
C VAL A 121 -3.48 -19.44 10.13
N ILE A 122 -2.17 -19.60 9.93
CA ILE A 122 -1.16 -19.35 10.97
C ILE A 122 -0.31 -18.10 10.75
N SER A 123 -0.39 -17.49 9.57
CA SER A 123 0.48 -16.37 9.20
C SER A 123 -0.34 -15.12 8.87
N LYS A 124 0.23 -13.96 9.19
CA LYS A 124 -0.25 -12.70 8.63
C LYS A 124 0.09 -12.65 7.14
N LEU A 125 -0.92 -12.40 6.32
CA LEU A 125 -0.81 -12.36 4.87
C LEU A 125 -0.90 -10.94 4.34
N VAL A 126 -0.18 -10.68 3.26
CA VAL A 126 -0.23 -9.42 2.50
C VAL A 126 -0.37 -9.74 1.02
N THR A 127 -0.93 -8.80 0.27
CA THR A 127 -1.05 -8.89 -1.18
C THR A 127 0.28 -8.52 -1.80
N GLN A 128 0.88 -9.43 -2.55
CA GLN A 128 2.02 -9.15 -3.41
C GLN A 128 1.51 -8.73 -4.78
N ILE A 129 2.06 -7.66 -5.33
CA ILE A 129 1.81 -7.17 -6.68
C ILE A 129 3.18 -7.08 -7.35
N VAL A 130 3.40 -7.91 -8.36
CA VAL A 130 4.64 -7.90 -9.15
C VAL A 130 4.37 -7.08 -10.40
N LEU A 131 5.18 -6.05 -10.64
CA LEU A 131 5.10 -5.23 -11.85
C LEU A 131 6.07 -5.74 -12.91
N ASN A 132 5.72 -5.55 -14.18
CA ASN A 132 6.57 -5.88 -15.34
C ASN A 132 7.91 -5.11 -15.34
N THR A 133 8.01 -4.02 -14.55
CA THR A 133 9.24 -3.24 -14.32
C THR A 133 10.24 -3.91 -13.39
N GLY A 134 9.84 -4.99 -12.69
CA GLY A 134 10.64 -5.65 -11.65
C GLY A 134 10.43 -5.08 -10.24
N GLU A 135 9.60 -4.05 -10.08
CA GLU A 135 9.15 -3.61 -8.76
C GLU A 135 8.15 -4.62 -8.17
N ILE A 136 8.29 -4.88 -6.87
CA ILE A 136 7.43 -5.77 -6.12
C ILE A 136 6.85 -4.98 -4.96
N LEU A 137 5.53 -4.78 -5.01
CA LEU A 137 4.78 -4.09 -3.97
C LEU A 137 4.11 -5.11 -3.07
N PHE A 138 4.03 -4.78 -1.79
CA PHE A 138 3.34 -5.58 -0.78
C PHE A 138 2.38 -4.71 0.01
N MET A 139 1.13 -5.14 0.13
CA MET A 139 0.09 -4.35 0.80
C MET A 139 -0.83 -5.23 1.65
N GLU A 140 -0.98 -4.89 2.92
CA GLU A 140 -2.04 -5.44 3.77
C GLU A 140 -3.36 -4.72 3.51
N LEU A 141 -4.03 -5.10 2.41
CA LEU A 141 -5.31 -4.50 2.01
C LEU A 141 -6.48 -5.16 2.73
N ILE A 142 -7.41 -4.34 3.22
CA ILE A 142 -8.67 -4.81 3.80
C ILE A 142 -9.50 -5.60 2.76
N ASP A 143 -9.47 -5.20 1.49
CA ASP A 143 -10.28 -5.79 0.43
C ASP A 143 -9.45 -6.19 -0.80
N TYR A 144 -8.44 -7.03 -0.58
CA TYR A 144 -7.52 -7.46 -1.64
C TYR A 144 -8.22 -8.18 -2.81
N LYS A 145 -9.33 -8.88 -2.55
CA LYS A 145 -10.06 -9.64 -3.59
C LYS A 145 -10.64 -8.72 -4.65
N LYS A 146 -11.12 -7.53 -4.26
CA LYS A 146 -11.56 -6.54 -5.25
C LYS A 146 -10.42 -6.09 -6.14
N LEU A 147 -9.22 -5.91 -5.61
CA LEU A 147 -8.03 -5.59 -6.41
C LEU A 147 -7.65 -6.74 -7.34
N GLU A 148 -7.63 -7.98 -6.83
CA GLU A 148 -7.32 -9.18 -7.64
C GLU A 148 -8.31 -9.34 -8.82
N ASN A 149 -9.60 -9.16 -8.56
CA ASN A 149 -10.63 -9.17 -9.61
C ASN A 149 -10.45 -8.03 -10.61
N LEU A 150 -10.04 -6.86 -10.15
CA LEU A 150 -9.83 -5.70 -11.00
C LEU A 150 -8.66 -5.91 -11.97
N VAL A 151 -7.57 -6.51 -11.50
CA VAL A 151 -6.43 -6.90 -12.34
C VAL A 151 -6.81 -8.02 -13.31
N SER A 152 -7.60 -9.01 -12.86
CA SER A 152 -7.94 -10.19 -13.67
C SER A 152 -8.95 -9.93 -14.80
N ASN A 153 -9.65 -8.79 -14.77
CA ASN A 153 -10.64 -8.40 -15.79
C ASN A 153 -10.09 -7.39 -16.82
N THR A 154 -8.78 -7.18 -16.82
CA THR A 154 -8.05 -6.36 -17.81
C THR A 154 -7.34 -7.27 -18.80
#